data_AF-A0AAU3DP15-F1
#
_entry.id   AF-A0AAU3DP15-F1
#
_cell.length_a   1.000
_cell.length_b   1.000
_cell.length_c   1.000
_cell.angle_alpha   90.00
_cell.angle_beta   90.00
_cell.angle_gamma   90.00
#
_symmetry.space_group_name_H-M   'P 1'
#
loop_
_entity.id
_entity.type
_entity.pdbx_description
1 polymer ?
#
loop_
_entity_poly.entity_id
_entity_poly.type
_entity_poly.pdbx_seq_one_letter_code
_entity_poly.pdbx_strand_id
1 'polypeptide(L)'
;MVMDLLRAAVAAGEGVIVDPEAVAADYARIQSLVVGLSAGQQAEVLASEPVRATLLDPRRPARDLLEHLLDGIASCRLLFSEYADDEPTRPSDEGGAASDAAEPGELEFVVLVRQEAEQSGGRLS
;
A
#
# COMPACT_ATOMS: atom_id res chain seq x y z
N MET A 1 -10.92 2.26 -7.24
CA MET A 1 -10.37 0.89 -7.37
C MET A 1 -8.96 0.94 -7.93
N VAL A 2 -8.18 -0.14 -7.83
CA VAL A 2 -6.80 -0.26 -8.34
C VAL A 2 -6.65 0.20 -9.80
N MET A 3 -7.63 -0.12 -10.65
CA MET A 3 -7.66 0.33 -12.05
C MET A 3 -7.74 1.85 -12.20
N ASP A 4 -8.35 2.55 -11.23
CA ASP A 4 -8.42 4.01 -11.25
C ASP A 4 -7.07 4.64 -10.89
N LEU A 5 -6.29 4.01 -9.99
CA LEU A 5 -4.91 4.44 -9.69
C LEU A 5 -4.00 4.30 -10.91
N LEU A 6 -4.10 3.16 -11.61
CA LEU A 6 -3.38 2.94 -12.87
C LEU A 6 -3.80 3.94 -13.94
N ARG A 7 -5.11 4.14 -14.13
CA ARG A 7 -5.63 5.11 -15.11
C ARG A 7 -5.15 6.52 -14.82
N ALA A 8 -5.19 6.95 -13.57
CA ALA A 8 -4.71 8.25 -13.15
C ALA A 8 -3.23 8.42 -13.51
N ALA A 9 -2.39 7.46 -13.12
CA ALA A 9 -0.94 7.49 -13.36
C ALA A 9 -0.57 7.48 -14.84
N VAL A 10 -1.25 6.68 -15.67
CA VAL A 10 -1.06 6.71 -17.14
C VAL A 10 -1.41 8.07 -17.71
N ALA A 11 -2.58 8.62 -17.36
CA ALA A 11 -3.03 9.92 -17.85
C ALA A 11 -2.06 11.04 -17.43
N ALA A 12 -1.55 11.02 -16.20
CA ALA A 12 -0.55 11.99 -15.75
C ALA A 12 0.79 11.85 -16.51
N GLY A 13 1.16 10.63 -16.91
CA GLY A 13 2.34 10.38 -17.75
C GLY A 13 2.21 11.01 -19.14
N GLU A 14 0.97 11.15 -19.62
CA GLU A 14 0.61 11.84 -20.86
C GLU A 14 0.40 13.36 -20.66
N GLY A 15 0.61 13.87 -19.45
CA GLY A 15 0.43 15.30 -19.11
C GLY A 15 -1.02 15.68 -18.82
N VAL A 16 -1.92 14.72 -18.61
CA VAL A 16 -3.33 14.94 -18.32
C VAL A 16 -3.59 14.80 -16.81
N ILE A 17 -4.21 15.82 -16.22
CA ILE A 17 -4.69 15.76 -14.83
C ILE A 17 -6.12 15.21 -14.84
N VAL A 18 -6.32 14.01 -14.30
CA VAL A 18 -7.63 13.33 -14.28
C VAL A 18 -8.62 14.02 -13.35
N ASP A 19 -8.14 14.57 -12.25
CA ASP A 19 -8.94 15.29 -11.26
C ASP A 19 -8.33 16.67 -10.95
N PRO A 20 -8.62 17.68 -11.77
CA PRO A 20 -8.07 19.02 -11.58
C PRO A 20 -8.62 19.71 -10.31
N GLU A 21 -9.82 19.34 -9.86
CA GLU A 21 -10.43 19.92 -8.66
C GLU A 21 -9.71 19.46 -7.39
N ALA A 22 -9.40 18.16 -7.29
CA ALA A 22 -8.61 17.63 -6.18
C ALA A 22 -7.22 18.26 -6.10
N VAL A 23 -6.53 18.42 -7.23
CA VAL A 23 -5.21 19.09 -7.27
C VAL A 23 -5.31 20.56 -6.81
N ALA A 24 -6.38 21.27 -7.22
CA ALA A 24 -6.62 22.64 -6.77
C ALA A 24 -6.91 22.72 -5.26
N ALA A 25 -7.67 21.75 -4.73
CA ALA A 25 -7.95 21.65 -3.30
C ALA A 25 -6.68 21.38 -2.47
N ASP A 26 -5.82 20.46 -2.94
CA ASP A 26 -4.52 20.18 -2.30
C ASP A 26 -3.61 21.40 -2.30
N TYR A 27 -3.54 22.12 -3.42
CA TYR A 27 -2.80 23.37 -3.49
C TYR A 27 -3.33 24.41 -2.51
N ALA A 28 -4.65 24.60 -2.42
CA ALA A 28 -5.27 25.54 -1.49
C ALA A 28 -5.00 25.15 -0.02
N ARG A 29 -5.06 23.86 0.30
CA ARG A 29 -4.71 23.32 1.62
C ARG A 29 -3.27 23.65 1.98
N ILE A 30 -2.32 23.34 1.10
CA ILE A 30 -0.89 23.61 1.35
C ILE A 30 -0.63 25.10 1.49
N GLN A 31 -1.27 25.92 0.65
CA GLN A 31 -1.16 27.38 0.76
C GLN A 31 -1.66 27.89 2.12
N SER A 32 -2.70 27.28 2.68
CA SER A 32 -3.19 27.64 4.01
C SER A 32 -2.17 27.34 5.13
N LEU A 33 -1.31 26.33 4.96
CA LEU A 33 -0.27 25.97 5.94
C LEU A 33 0.87 26.97 6.00
N VAL A 34 1.11 27.71 4.92
CA VAL A 34 2.23 28.65 4.80
C VAL A 34 1.85 30.11 5.10
N VAL A 35 0.56 30.39 5.31
CA VAL A 35 0.08 31.73 5.66
C VAL A 35 0.73 32.21 6.95
N GLY A 36 1.35 33.39 6.90
CA GLY A 36 1.98 34.02 8.07
C GLY A 36 3.36 33.49 8.42
N LEU A 37 3.88 32.49 7.69
CA LEU A 37 5.24 32.01 7.88
C LEU A 37 6.27 32.90 7.15
N SER A 38 7.49 32.95 7.68
CA SER A 38 8.62 33.56 6.98
C SER A 38 9.06 32.71 5.79
N ALA A 39 9.71 33.30 4.78
CA ALA A 39 10.12 32.59 3.57
C ALA A 39 10.96 31.31 3.83
N GLY A 40 11.80 31.32 4.87
CA GLY A 40 12.58 30.13 5.26
C GLY A 40 11.70 28.98 5.79
N GLN A 41 10.70 29.32 6.61
CA GLN A 41 9.75 28.35 7.15
C GLN A 41 8.76 27.86 6.08
N GLN A 42 8.37 28.72 5.13
CA GLN A 42 7.55 28.32 3.99
C GLN A 42 8.25 27.26 3.14
N ALA A 43 9.54 27.45 2.85
CA ALA A 43 10.31 26.49 2.06
C ALA A 43 10.40 25.11 2.74
N GLU A 44 10.55 25.09 4.07
CA GLU A 44 10.57 23.86 4.86
C GLU A 44 9.21 23.12 4.81
N VAL A 45 8.10 23.84 5.04
CA VAL A 45 6.75 23.27 4.98
C VAL A 45 6.41 22.77 3.57
N LEU A 46 6.71 23.56 2.53
CA LEU A 46 6.46 23.16 1.13
C LEU A 46 7.28 21.94 0.72
N ALA A 47 8.51 21.79 1.22
CA ALA A 47 9.32 20.60 0.96
C ALA A 47 8.73 19.33 1.60
N SER A 48 7.99 19.47 2.70
CA SER A 48 7.32 18.34 3.39
C SER A 48 5.94 18.00 2.83
N GLU A 49 5.34 18.87 2.02
CA GLU A 49 3.97 18.74 1.51
C GLU A 49 3.92 18.69 -0.03
N PRO A 50 4.31 17.56 -0.65
CA PRO A 50 4.33 17.45 -2.11
C PRO A 50 2.91 17.39 -2.69
N VAL A 51 2.62 18.24 -3.68
CA VAL A 51 1.45 18.09 -4.54
C VAL A 51 1.74 17.00 -5.57
N ARG A 52 1.02 15.87 -5.51
CA ARG A 52 1.16 14.77 -6.48
C ARG A 52 -0.03 14.74 -7.42
N ALA A 53 0.23 14.68 -8.73
CA ALA A 53 -0.83 14.47 -9.71
C ALA A 53 -1.47 13.07 -9.57
N THR A 54 -0.69 12.08 -9.13
CA THR A 54 -1.09 10.67 -8.97
C THR A 54 -0.30 10.00 -7.85
N LEU A 55 -0.85 8.94 -7.25
CA LEU A 55 -0.17 8.19 -6.19
C LEU A 55 0.94 7.25 -6.68
N LEU A 56 0.91 6.85 -7.95
CA LEU A 56 1.93 6.01 -8.59
C LEU A 56 2.84 6.87 -9.48
N ASP A 57 4.06 6.41 -9.77
CA ASP A 57 4.97 6.98 -10.77
C ASP A 57 4.30 6.92 -12.14
N PRO A 58 4.01 8.07 -12.77
CA PRO A 58 3.38 8.11 -14.09
C PRO A 58 4.20 7.40 -15.18
N ARG A 59 5.52 7.24 -15.00
CA ARG A 59 6.40 6.57 -15.96
C ARG A 59 6.40 5.05 -15.81
N ARG A 60 6.02 4.51 -14.64
CA ARG A 60 6.05 3.07 -14.33
C ARG A 60 4.86 2.62 -13.45
N PRO A 61 3.61 2.96 -13.80
CA PRO A 61 2.48 2.85 -12.88
C PRO A 61 2.16 1.42 -12.44
N ALA A 62 2.28 0.43 -13.35
CA ALA A 62 2.02 -0.97 -13.02
C ALA A 62 3.03 -1.54 -12.02
N ARG A 63 4.29 -1.08 -12.07
CA ARG A 63 5.34 -1.59 -11.21
C ARG A 63 5.14 -1.11 -9.77
N ASP A 64 4.90 0.17 -9.56
CA ASP A 64 4.68 0.74 -8.23
C ASP A 64 3.47 0.12 -7.53
N LEU A 65 2.39 -0.14 -8.27
CA LEU A 65 1.23 -0.82 -7.72
C LEU A 65 1.55 -2.25 -7.30
N LEU A 66 2.30 -3.00 -8.11
CA LEU A 66 2.73 -4.36 -7.75
C LEU A 66 3.61 -4.34 -6.51
N GLU A 67 4.56 -3.40 -6.42
CA GLU A 67 5.41 -3.21 -5.23
C GLU A 67 4.54 -2.94 -3.99
N HIS A 68 3.61 -1.97 -4.05
CA HIS A 68 2.71 -1.69 -2.93
C HIS A 68 1.81 -2.89 -2.55
N LEU A 69 1.32 -3.66 -3.53
CA LEU A 69 0.51 -4.85 -3.27
C LEU A 69 1.33 -5.94 -2.59
N LEU A 70 2.56 -6.17 -3.04
CA LEU A 70 3.46 -7.14 -2.44
C LEU A 70 3.86 -6.73 -1.02
N ASP A 71 4.16 -5.44 -0.80
CA ASP A 71 4.46 -4.90 0.53
C ASP A 71 3.26 -5.04 1.48
N GLY A 72 2.04 -4.79 0.98
CA GLY A 72 0.81 -5.00 1.71
C GLY A 72 0.60 -6.46 2.10
N ILE A 73 0.77 -7.39 1.15
CA ILE A 73 0.66 -8.84 1.41
C ILE A 73 1.72 -9.29 2.43
N ALA A 74 2.96 -8.83 2.29
CA ALA A 74 4.03 -9.13 3.23
C ALA A 74 3.72 -8.63 4.64
N SER A 75 3.16 -7.42 4.75
CA SER A 75 2.72 -6.84 6.03
C SER A 75 1.57 -7.62 6.65
N CYS A 76 0.56 -7.99 5.87
CA CYS A 76 -0.54 -8.84 6.33
C CYS A 76 -0.02 -10.20 6.83
N ARG A 77 0.98 -10.78 6.16
CA ARG A 77 1.60 -12.03 6.60
C ARG A 77 2.33 -11.87 7.93
N LEU A 78 3.08 -10.78 8.12
CA LEU A 78 3.75 -10.49 9.40
C LEU A 78 2.75 -10.38 10.55
N LEU A 79 1.64 -9.66 10.32
CA LEU A 79 0.56 -9.57 11.30
C LEU A 79 -0.08 -10.95 11.54
N PHE A 80 -0.36 -11.72 10.49
CA PHE A 80 -0.92 -13.06 10.64
C PHE A 80 -0.04 -13.95 11.52
N SER A 81 1.28 -13.97 11.30
CA SER A 81 2.19 -14.75 12.15
C SER A 81 2.19 -14.28 13.60
N GLU A 82 2.16 -12.97 13.86
CA GLU A 82 2.15 -12.43 15.22
C GLU A 82 0.92 -12.87 16.01
N TYR A 83 -0.25 -12.94 15.37
CA TYR A 83 -1.50 -13.35 16.03
C TYR A 83 -1.79 -14.85 15.97
N ALA A 84 -1.17 -15.60 15.05
CA ALA A 84 -1.30 -17.05 14.97
C ALA A 84 -0.54 -17.76 16.11
N ASP A 85 0.58 -17.20 16.58
CA ASP A 85 1.38 -17.74 17.68
C ASP A 85 0.75 -17.56 19.08
N ASP A 86 -0.26 -16.69 19.21
CA ASP A 86 -1.00 -16.44 20.46
C ASP A 86 -2.18 -17.44 20.67
N GLU A 87 -2.46 -18.32 19.71
CA GLU A 87 -3.32 -19.48 19.96
C GLU A 87 -2.56 -20.53 20.80
N PRO A 88 -3.12 -21.03 21.92
CA PRO A 88 -2.41 -21.97 22.80
C PRO A 88 -2.13 -23.29 22.06
N THR A 89 -0.92 -23.39 21.53
CA THR A 89 -0.42 -24.56 20.80
C THR A 89 -0.37 -25.75 21.77
N ARG A 90 -1.13 -26.81 21.45
CA ARG A 90 -0.92 -28.14 22.05
C ARG A 90 0.50 -28.61 21.68
N PRO A 91 1.22 -29.35 22.56
CA PRO A 91 2.64 -29.60 22.37
C PRO A 91 2.90 -30.39 21.08
N SER A 92 3.74 -29.83 20.20
CA SER A 92 4.25 -30.47 19.00
C SER A 92 5.47 -31.33 19.34
N ASP A 93 5.46 -32.57 18.83
CA ASP A 93 6.56 -33.52 18.87
C ASP A 93 7.63 -33.16 17.82
N GLU A 94 8.89 -33.41 18.16
CA GLU A 94 10.10 -32.88 17.52
C GLU A 94 10.38 -33.38 16.09
N GLY A 95 11.04 -32.56 15.26
CA GLY A 95 11.70 -33.05 14.04
C GLY A 95 12.15 -31.97 13.06
N GLY A 96 13.35 -31.42 13.26
CA GLY A 96 13.95 -30.44 12.36
C GLY A 96 14.40 -31.02 11.01
N ALA A 97 14.18 -30.27 9.95
CA ALA A 97 14.95 -30.32 8.71
C ALA A 97 14.86 -28.94 8.04
N ALA A 98 16.00 -28.25 7.93
CA ALA A 98 16.13 -27.02 7.17
C ALA A 98 15.93 -27.35 5.68
N SER A 99 14.70 -27.21 5.21
CA SER A 99 14.35 -27.18 3.81
C SER A 99 14.05 -25.73 3.46
N ASP A 100 14.40 -25.34 2.24
CA ASP A 100 13.90 -24.17 1.50
C ASP A 100 12.38 -24.30 1.23
N ALA A 101 11.64 -24.81 2.21
CA ALA A 101 10.20 -24.99 2.23
C ALA A 101 9.64 -23.74 2.89
N ALA A 102 8.61 -23.15 2.28
CA ALA A 102 7.83 -22.09 2.89
C ALA A 102 7.52 -22.47 4.35
N GLU A 103 7.84 -21.57 5.28
CA GLU A 103 7.56 -21.76 6.70
C GLU A 103 6.08 -22.18 6.87
N PRO A 104 5.73 -23.10 7.78
CA PRO A 104 4.38 -23.66 7.88
C PRO A 104 3.28 -22.59 7.97
N GLY A 105 3.53 -21.45 8.63
CA GLY A 105 2.61 -20.31 8.69
C GLY A 105 2.41 -19.55 7.37
N GLU A 106 3.36 -19.63 6.43
CA GLU A 106 3.24 -19.03 5.10
C GLU A 106 2.24 -19.79 4.23
N LEU A 107 2.27 -21.11 4.27
CA LEU A 107 1.31 -21.97 3.55
C LEU A 107 -0.11 -21.80 4.12
N GLU A 108 -0.25 -21.74 5.44
CA GLU A 108 -1.54 -21.53 6.11
C GLU A 108 -2.15 -20.17 5.75
N PHE A 109 -1.37 -19.09 5.84
CA PHE A 109 -1.78 -17.76 5.42
C PHE A 109 -2.29 -17.74 3.97
N VAL A 110 -1.54 -18.33 3.03
CA VAL A 110 -1.91 -18.37 1.61
C VAL A 110 -3.21 -19.15 1.38
N VAL A 111 -3.39 -20.28 2.07
CA VAL A 111 -4.63 -21.09 1.97
C VAL A 111 -5.82 -20.30 2.50
N LEU A 112 -5.71 -19.69 3.68
CA LEU A 112 -6.79 -18.92 4.29
C LEU A 112 -7.17 -17.70 3.45
N VAL A 113 -6.18 -16.95 2.94
CA VAL A 113 -6.44 -15.80 2.07
C VAL A 113 -7.14 -16.20 0.77
N ARG A 114 -6.75 -17.34 0.16
CA ARG A 114 -7.40 -17.85 -1.05
C ARG A 114 -8.84 -18.29 -0.77
N GLN A 115 -9.03 -19.04 0.31
CA GLN A 115 -10.35 -19.50 0.73
C GLN A 115 -11.29 -18.33 1.07
N GLU A 116 -10.79 -17.29 1.73
CA GLU A 116 -11.58 -16.08 2.00
C GLU A 116 -11.91 -15.37 0.69
N ALA A 117 -10.92 -15.12 -0.18
CA ALA A 117 -11.17 -14.48 -1.47
C ALA A 117 -12.22 -15.21 -2.33
N GLU A 118 -12.26 -16.54 -2.29
CA GLU A 118 -13.30 -17.35 -2.95
C GLU A 118 -14.70 -17.13 -2.34
N GLN A 119 -14.78 -17.02 -1.01
CA GLN A 119 -16.04 -16.80 -0.28
C GLN A 119 -16.59 -15.39 -0.45
N SER A 120 -15.71 -14.37 -0.40
CA SER A 120 -16.10 -12.97 -0.53
C SER A 120 -16.28 -12.55 -2.01
N GLY A 121 -16.09 -13.48 -2.96
CA GLY A 121 -16.19 -13.20 -4.40
C GLY A 121 -15.12 -12.22 -4.90
N GLY A 122 -13.93 -12.27 -4.31
CA GLY A 122 -12.82 -11.34 -4.56
C GLY A 122 -13.03 -9.93 -4.01
N ARG A 123 -14.04 -9.72 -3.16
CA ARG A 123 -14.30 -8.44 -2.49
C ARG A 123 -13.81 -8.51 -1.05
N LEU A 124 -12.80 -7.73 -0.70
CA LEU A 124 -12.45 -7.51 0.70
C LEU A 124 -13.60 -6.73 1.36
N SER A 125 -14.38 -7.38 2.23
CA SER A 125 -15.48 -6.79 2.98
C SER A 125 -15.01 -6.19 4.30
#